data_AF-A0A7C7RH89-F1
#
_entry.id   AF-A0A7C7RH89-F1
#
_cell.length_a   1.000
_cell.length_b   1.000
_cell.length_c   1.000
_cell.angle_alpha   90.00
_cell.angle_beta   90.00
_cell.angle_gamma   90.00
#
_symmetry.space_group_name_H-M   'P 1'
#
loop_
_entity.id
_entity.type
_entity.pdbx_description
1 polymer ?
#
loop_
_entity_poly.entity_id
_entity_poly.type
_entity_poly.pdbx_seq_one_letter_code
_entity_poly.pdbx_strand_id
1 'polypeptide(L)'
;MEEIKAKINELNLELEKVNDERKALKAYMNKLLEEQEKIRDKIGHLRSELQKLRKKRDILNMEVKKLKEYRRNCIERRRDVLRKVRVLVYKMRILTRKLPKRGAESLEEEINEVEWKIQTESLSLEEERQLVERVKELESKLAIHRELKNI
;
A
#
# COMPACT_ATOMS: atom_id res chain seq x y z
N MET A 1 54.08 60.75 -61.34
CA MET A 1 54.39 59.29 -61.39
C MET A 1 54.89 58.77 -60.05
N GLU A 2 55.74 59.49 -59.32
CA GLU A 2 56.24 59.07 -58.00
C GLU A 2 55.20 59.20 -56.86
N GLU A 3 54.40 60.27 -56.82
CA GLU A 3 53.34 60.43 -55.80
C GLU A 3 52.27 59.33 -55.85
N ILE A 4 51.89 58.90 -57.06
CA ILE A 4 50.94 57.81 -57.27
C ILE A 4 51.53 56.48 -56.77
N LYS A 5 52.83 56.23 -57.02
CA LYS A 5 53.53 55.04 -56.51
C LYS A 5 53.62 55.03 -54.98
N ALA A 6 53.91 56.18 -54.36
CA ALA A 6 53.94 56.31 -52.90
C ALA A 6 52.57 56.01 -52.28
N LYS A 7 51.49 56.54 -52.87
CA LYS A 7 50.12 56.30 -52.41
C LYS A 7 49.66 54.85 -52.62
N ILE A 8 50.11 54.20 -53.70
CA ILE A 8 49.89 52.77 -53.92
C ILE A 8 50.60 51.93 -52.82
N ASN A 9 51.84 52.30 -52.46
CA ASN A 9 52.56 51.59 -51.41
C ASN A 9 51.92 51.76 -50.03
N GLU A 10 51.43 52.96 -49.71
CA GLU A 10 50.70 53.25 -48.48
C GLU A 10 49.39 52.43 -48.40
N LEU A 11 48.60 52.42 -49.48
CA LEU A 11 47.39 51.61 -49.57
C LEU A 11 47.68 50.10 -49.49
N ASN A 12 48.80 49.64 -50.05
CA ASN A 12 49.21 48.23 -49.92
C ASN A 12 49.57 47.86 -48.47
N LEU A 13 50.26 48.75 -47.75
CA LEU A 13 50.56 48.56 -46.33
C LEU A 13 49.30 48.55 -45.46
N GLU A 14 48.32 49.41 -45.77
CA GLU A 14 47.01 49.38 -45.11
C GLU A 14 46.23 48.10 -45.43
N LEU A 15 46.27 47.63 -46.68
CA LEU A 15 45.67 46.36 -47.09
C LEU A 15 46.29 45.16 -46.36
N GLU A 16 47.61 45.15 -46.18
CA GLU A 16 48.29 44.10 -45.40
C GLU A 16 47.83 44.08 -43.95
N LYS A 17 47.77 45.25 -43.29
CA LYS A 17 47.27 45.36 -41.90
C LYS A 17 45.84 44.85 -41.76
N VAL A 18 44.94 45.30 -42.64
CA VAL A 18 43.52 44.87 -42.63
C VAL A 18 43.41 43.36 -42.91
N ASN A 19 44.26 42.81 -43.78
CA ASN A 19 44.25 41.39 -44.07
C ASN A 19 44.74 40.55 -42.88
N ASP A 20 45.73 41.03 -42.13
CA ASP A 20 46.22 40.36 -40.93
C ASP A 20 45.24 40.45 -39.76
N GLU A 21 44.57 41.60 -39.57
CA GLU A 21 43.44 41.72 -38.65
C GLU A 21 42.31 40.75 -39.02
N ARG A 22 41.98 40.65 -40.31
CA ARG A 22 40.97 39.70 -40.81
C ARG A 22 41.36 38.25 -40.52
N LYS A 23 42.64 37.88 -40.69
CA LYS A 23 43.13 36.53 -40.35
C LYS A 23 43.04 36.27 -38.84
N ALA A 24 43.43 37.24 -38.00
CA ALA A 24 43.34 37.13 -36.55
C ALA A 24 41.89 36.96 -36.07
N LEU A 25 40.97 37.76 -36.61
CA LEU A 25 39.54 37.64 -36.32
C LEU A 25 38.97 36.28 -36.77
N LYS A 26 39.39 35.77 -37.94
CA LYS A 26 38.98 34.45 -38.42
C LYS A 26 39.49 33.33 -37.50
N ALA A 27 40.74 33.42 -37.04
CA ALA A 27 41.30 32.46 -36.10
C ALA A 27 40.56 32.49 -34.75
N TYR A 28 40.22 33.68 -34.25
CA TYR A 28 39.41 33.83 -33.03
C TYR A 28 38.00 33.25 -33.21
N MET A 29 37.35 33.50 -34.35
CA MET A 29 36.04 32.94 -34.66
C MET A 29 36.06 31.41 -34.68
N ASN A 30 37.09 30.80 -35.28
CA ASN A 30 37.24 29.34 -35.28
C ASN A 30 37.39 28.78 -33.86
N LYS A 31 38.18 29.42 -32.98
CA LYS A 31 38.31 29.01 -31.58
C LYS A 31 36.97 29.07 -30.84
N LEU A 32 36.20 30.14 -31.05
CA LEU A 32 34.87 30.27 -30.46
C LEU A 32 33.92 29.18 -30.98
N LEU A 33 33.99 28.82 -32.25
CA LEU A 33 33.19 27.72 -32.81
C LEU A 33 33.54 26.38 -32.17
N GLU A 34 34.82 26.08 -31.99
CA GLU A 34 35.27 24.86 -31.30
C GLU A 34 34.77 24.82 -29.83
N GLU A 35 34.80 25.96 -29.13
CA GLU A 35 34.26 26.05 -27.77
C GLU A 35 32.74 25.87 -27.74
N GLN A 36 32.01 26.47 -28.69
CA GLN A 36 30.57 26.29 -28.82
C GLN A 36 30.20 24.84 -29.08
N GLU A 37 30.95 24.15 -29.92
CA GLU A 37 30.73 22.72 -30.23
C GLU A 37 30.92 21.87 -28.98
N LYS A 38 32.02 22.07 -28.23
CA LYS A 38 32.26 21.37 -26.95
C LYS A 38 31.15 21.62 -25.93
N ILE A 39 30.64 22.85 -25.85
CA ILE A 39 29.52 23.18 -24.95
C ILE A 39 28.24 22.47 -25.42
N ARG A 40 27.96 22.47 -26.72
CA ARG A 40 26.79 21.80 -27.30
C ARG A 40 26.80 20.30 -27.00
N ASP A 41 27.95 19.66 -27.12
CA ASP A 41 28.11 18.23 -26.82
C ASP A 41 27.87 17.94 -25.34
N LYS A 42 28.45 18.74 -24.44
CA LYS A 42 28.21 18.62 -22.99
C LYS A 42 26.72 18.78 -22.64
N ILE A 43 26.05 19.77 -23.25
CA ILE A 43 24.60 19.96 -23.07
C ILE A 43 23.82 18.76 -23.57
N GLY A 44 24.18 18.21 -24.74
CA GLY A 44 23.58 17.01 -25.29
C GLY A 44 23.71 15.81 -24.35
N HIS A 45 24.91 15.60 -23.81
CA HIS A 45 25.18 14.53 -22.85
C HIS A 45 24.34 14.69 -21.57
N LEU A 46 24.38 15.86 -20.94
CA LEU A 46 23.60 16.16 -19.73
C LEU A 46 22.10 15.99 -19.94
N ARG A 47 21.57 16.39 -21.11
CA ARG A 47 20.15 16.16 -21.46
C ARG A 47 19.82 14.67 -21.54
N SER A 48 20.70 13.87 -22.13
CA SER A 48 20.52 12.42 -22.22
C SER A 48 20.52 11.76 -20.84
N GLU A 49 21.43 12.17 -19.95
CA GLU A 49 21.51 11.68 -18.58
C GLU A 49 20.27 12.07 -17.77
N LEU A 50 19.85 13.33 -17.89
CA LEU A 50 18.61 13.82 -17.27
C LEU A 50 17.41 12.99 -17.70
N GLN A 51 17.30 12.65 -18.99
CA GLN A 51 16.21 11.82 -19.49
C GLN A 51 16.25 10.39 -18.91
N LYS A 52 17.44 9.79 -18.80
CA LYS A 52 17.61 8.48 -18.15
C LYS A 52 17.21 8.52 -16.67
N LEU A 53 17.63 9.55 -15.93
CA LEU A 53 17.26 9.72 -14.53
C LEU A 53 15.77 9.97 -14.34
N ARG A 54 15.14 10.77 -15.21
CA ARG A 54 13.69 10.98 -15.21
C ARG A 54 12.94 9.66 -15.40
N LYS A 55 13.32 8.84 -16.39
CA LYS A 55 12.70 7.51 -16.60
C LYS A 55 12.83 6.61 -15.36
N LYS A 56 14.03 6.55 -14.75
CA LYS A 56 14.25 5.78 -13.51
C LYS A 56 13.36 6.28 -12.36
N ARG A 57 13.28 7.60 -12.17
CA ARG A 57 12.40 8.22 -11.17
C ARG A 57 10.93 7.86 -11.42
N ASP A 58 10.48 7.90 -12.66
CA ASP A 58 9.09 7.65 -13.01
C ASP A 58 8.70 6.19 -12.75
N ILE A 59 9.57 5.24 -13.09
CA ILE A 59 9.41 3.82 -12.76
C ILE A 59 9.34 3.64 -11.24
N LEU A 60 10.28 4.23 -10.49
CA LEU A 60 10.31 4.12 -9.03
C LEU A 60 9.05 4.73 -8.40
N ASN A 61 8.56 5.86 -8.91
CA ASN A 61 7.33 6.47 -8.45
C ASN A 61 6.11 5.58 -8.69
N MET A 62 6.05 4.89 -9.83
CA MET A 62 4.99 3.91 -10.11
C MET A 62 5.04 2.75 -9.13
N GLU A 63 6.22 2.20 -8.83
CA GLU A 63 6.39 1.13 -7.84
C GLU A 63 5.98 1.58 -6.45
N VAL A 64 6.42 2.76 -6.00
CA VAL A 64 6.02 3.34 -4.72
C VAL A 64 4.51 3.53 -4.64
N LYS A 65 3.85 3.95 -5.73
CA LYS A 65 2.39 4.09 -5.78
C LYS A 65 1.71 2.72 -5.60
N LYS A 66 2.17 1.69 -6.29
CA LYS A 66 1.66 0.31 -6.14
C LYS A 66 1.84 -0.20 -4.71
N LEU A 67 3.04 -0.04 -4.13
CA LEU A 67 3.32 -0.46 -2.75
C LEU A 67 2.43 0.27 -1.72
N LYS A 68 2.18 1.57 -1.92
CA LYS A 68 1.25 2.33 -1.07
C LYS A 68 -0.19 1.81 -1.18
N GLU A 69 -0.62 1.38 -2.35
CA GLU A 69 -1.93 0.77 -2.55
C GLU A 69 -2.04 -0.60 -1.89
N TYR A 70 -1.06 -1.48 -2.08
CA TYR A 70 -1.00 -2.76 -1.35
C TYR A 70 -1.01 -2.55 0.16
N ARG A 71 -0.22 -1.61 0.68
CA ARG A 71 -0.21 -1.28 2.11
C ARG A 71 -1.59 -0.85 2.60
N ARG A 72 -2.31 0.00 1.86
CA ARG A 72 -3.66 0.43 2.22
C ARG A 72 -4.62 -0.76 2.29
N ASN A 73 -4.63 -1.61 1.27
CA ASN A 73 -5.47 -2.80 1.22
C ASN A 73 -5.17 -3.78 2.37
N CYS A 74 -3.89 -3.98 2.71
CA CYS A 74 -3.49 -4.81 3.84
C CYS A 74 -3.96 -4.22 5.18
N ILE A 75 -3.87 -2.90 5.37
CA ILE A 75 -4.34 -2.23 6.58
C ILE A 75 -5.85 -2.37 6.74
N GLU A 76 -6.61 -2.21 5.65
CA GLU A 76 -8.06 -2.36 5.64
C GLU A 76 -8.48 -3.79 5.99
N ARG A 77 -7.93 -4.79 5.30
CA ARG A 77 -8.15 -6.21 5.61
C ARG A 77 -7.81 -6.53 7.06
N ARG A 78 -6.69 -6.01 7.57
CA ARG A 78 -6.30 -6.19 8.98
C ARG A 78 -7.33 -5.58 9.92
N ARG A 79 -7.86 -4.39 9.63
CA ARG A 79 -8.91 -3.76 10.45
C ARG A 79 -10.18 -4.60 10.49
N ASP A 80 -10.58 -5.16 9.35
CA ASP A 80 -11.78 -6.00 9.27
C ASP A 80 -11.63 -7.32 10.04
N VAL A 81 -10.49 -7.98 9.89
CA VAL A 81 -10.17 -9.19 10.67
C VAL A 81 -10.16 -8.87 12.17
N LEU A 82 -9.49 -7.79 12.59
CA LEU A 82 -9.49 -7.37 13.99
C LEU A 82 -10.89 -7.01 14.52
N ARG A 83 -11.76 -6.44 13.68
CA ARG A 83 -13.17 -6.18 14.05
C ARG A 83 -13.91 -7.49 14.28
N LYS A 84 -13.78 -8.47 13.37
CA LYS A 84 -14.39 -9.81 13.52
C LYS A 84 -13.87 -10.52 14.78
N VAL A 85 -12.56 -10.53 15.01
CA VAL A 85 -11.93 -11.11 16.20
C VAL A 85 -12.48 -10.47 17.47
N ARG A 86 -12.58 -9.14 17.54
CA ARG A 86 -13.16 -8.46 18.71
C ARG A 86 -14.59 -8.90 19.01
N VAL A 87 -15.42 -9.04 17.98
CA VAL A 87 -16.81 -9.52 18.14
C VAL A 87 -16.83 -10.95 18.66
N LEU A 88 -16.01 -11.85 18.11
CA LEU A 88 -15.93 -13.24 18.55
C LEU A 88 -15.42 -13.34 20.00
N VAL A 89 -14.36 -12.60 20.36
CA VAL A 89 -13.84 -12.55 21.73
C VAL A 89 -14.89 -12.04 22.71
N TYR A 90 -15.67 -11.02 22.33
CA TYR A 90 -16.75 -10.51 23.17
C TYR A 90 -17.86 -11.55 23.38
N LYS A 91 -18.31 -12.21 22.29
CA LYS A 91 -19.32 -13.28 22.36
C LYS A 91 -18.83 -14.44 23.24
N MET A 92 -17.60 -14.90 23.01
CA MET A 92 -16.98 -15.96 23.81
C MET A 92 -16.94 -15.57 25.30
N ARG A 93 -16.50 -14.35 25.63
CA ARG A 93 -16.48 -13.87 27.03
C ARG A 93 -17.87 -13.87 27.69
N ILE A 94 -18.92 -13.49 26.95
CA ILE A 94 -20.29 -13.54 27.48
C ILE A 94 -20.72 -14.98 27.75
N LEU A 95 -20.52 -15.89 26.78
CA LEU A 95 -20.94 -17.27 26.93
C LEU A 95 -20.15 -18.01 28.01
N THR A 96 -18.84 -17.78 28.11
CA THR A 96 -18.03 -18.34 29.21
C THR A 96 -18.50 -17.85 30.57
N ARG A 97 -18.98 -16.60 30.69
CA ARG A 97 -19.59 -16.10 31.95
C ARG A 97 -20.93 -16.74 32.27
N LYS A 98 -21.71 -17.11 31.26
CA LYS A 98 -23.01 -17.79 31.41
C LYS A 98 -22.88 -19.31 31.49
N LEU A 99 -21.66 -19.85 31.36
CA LEU A 99 -21.42 -21.28 31.29
C LEU A 99 -21.92 -21.97 32.57
N PRO A 100 -22.83 -22.96 32.44
CA PRO A 100 -23.21 -23.79 33.57
C PRO A 100 -21.99 -24.54 34.11
N LYS A 101 -21.87 -24.67 35.44
CA LYS A 101 -20.79 -25.46 36.07
C LYS A 101 -20.84 -26.94 35.69
N ARG A 102 -22.03 -27.44 35.32
CA ARG A 102 -22.25 -28.83 34.91
C ARG A 102 -21.91 -28.99 33.43
N GLY A 103 -21.28 -30.12 33.11
CA GLY A 103 -20.94 -30.48 31.73
C GLY A 103 -22.17 -30.73 30.86
N ALA A 104 -22.00 -30.61 29.55
CA ALA A 104 -23.09 -30.80 28.59
C ALA A 104 -23.70 -32.21 28.65
N GLU A 105 -22.86 -33.24 28.78
CA GLU A 105 -23.28 -34.66 28.83
C GLU A 105 -24.18 -34.93 30.05
N SER A 106 -23.78 -34.45 31.24
CA SER A 106 -24.61 -34.57 32.45
C SER A 106 -25.94 -33.81 32.36
N LEU A 107 -26.00 -32.71 31.59
CA LEU A 107 -27.26 -31.99 31.36
C LEU A 107 -28.17 -32.76 30.39
N GLU A 108 -27.60 -33.40 29.36
CA GLU A 108 -28.35 -34.25 28.41
C GLU A 108 -28.91 -35.50 29.10
N GLU A 109 -28.12 -36.16 29.96
CA GLU A 109 -28.59 -37.31 30.76
C GLU A 109 -29.79 -36.93 31.64
N GLU A 110 -29.72 -35.83 32.39
CA GLU A 110 -30.80 -35.39 33.27
C GLU A 110 -32.06 -34.97 32.49
N ILE A 111 -31.91 -34.35 31.31
CA ILE A 111 -33.05 -34.05 30.43
C ILE A 111 -33.74 -35.35 30.02
N ASN A 112 -32.99 -36.35 29.54
CA ASN A 112 -33.55 -37.62 29.11
C ASN A 112 -34.24 -38.36 30.26
N GLU A 113 -33.69 -38.32 31.47
CA GLU A 113 -34.31 -38.91 32.66
C GLU A 113 -35.64 -38.23 33.02
N VAL A 114 -35.68 -36.89 33.00
CA VAL A 114 -36.89 -36.13 33.32
C VAL A 114 -37.96 -36.32 32.23
N GLU A 115 -37.57 -36.31 30.96
CA GLU A 115 -38.48 -36.58 29.84
C GLU A 115 -39.05 -38.00 29.90
N TRP A 116 -38.23 -39.00 30.25
CA TRP A 116 -38.70 -40.37 30.41
C TRP A 116 -39.73 -40.49 31.55
N LYS A 117 -39.50 -39.81 32.68
CA LYS A 117 -40.47 -39.77 33.79
C LYS A 117 -41.79 -39.13 33.38
N ILE A 118 -41.75 -37.99 32.68
CA ILE A 118 -42.96 -37.35 32.13
C ILE A 118 -43.75 -38.32 31.24
N GLN A 119 -43.07 -39.17 30.47
CA GLN A 119 -43.71 -40.09 29.53
C GLN A 119 -44.23 -41.39 30.15
N THR A 120 -43.61 -41.86 31.23
CA THR A 120 -43.85 -43.22 31.74
C THR A 120 -44.52 -43.27 33.11
N GLU A 121 -44.50 -42.19 33.88
CA GLU A 121 -45.14 -42.10 35.19
C GLU A 121 -46.50 -41.37 35.09
N SER A 122 -47.52 -41.90 35.77
CA SER A 122 -48.81 -41.23 35.93
C SER A 122 -48.70 -40.13 36.98
N LEU A 123 -48.30 -38.94 36.54
CA LEU A 123 -48.09 -37.74 37.34
C LEU A 123 -49.36 -36.88 37.39
N SER A 124 -49.48 -36.04 38.41
CA SER A 124 -50.48 -34.97 38.42
C SER A 124 -50.09 -33.85 37.44
N LEU A 125 -51.08 -33.08 36.97
CA LEU A 125 -50.85 -31.93 36.08
C LEU A 125 -49.86 -30.90 36.65
N GLU A 126 -49.80 -30.77 37.97
CA GLU A 126 -48.89 -29.85 38.66
C GLU A 126 -47.44 -30.38 38.64
N GLU A 127 -47.24 -31.67 38.88
CA GLU A 127 -45.94 -32.33 38.82
C GLU A 127 -45.39 -32.34 37.40
N GLU A 128 -46.23 -32.65 36.41
CA GLU A 128 -45.85 -32.59 35.00
C GLU A 128 -45.42 -31.17 34.59
N ARG A 129 -46.15 -30.14 35.02
CA ARG A 129 -45.75 -28.74 34.80
C ARG A 129 -44.38 -28.42 35.37
N GLN A 130 -44.11 -28.84 36.62
CA GLN A 130 -42.82 -28.60 37.26
C GLN A 130 -41.67 -29.31 36.53
N LEU A 131 -41.89 -30.54 36.08
CA LEU A 131 -40.89 -31.28 35.30
C LEU A 131 -40.65 -30.64 33.93
N VAL A 132 -41.69 -30.15 33.25
CA VAL A 132 -41.56 -29.43 31.98
C VAL A 132 -40.81 -28.11 32.14
N GLU A 133 -41.07 -27.35 33.22
CA GLU A 133 -40.28 -26.16 33.53
C GLU A 133 -38.81 -26.52 33.78
N ARG A 134 -38.56 -27.63 34.48
CA ARG A 134 -37.20 -28.12 34.73
C ARG A 134 -36.46 -28.49 33.44
N VAL A 135 -37.12 -29.17 32.50
CA VAL A 135 -36.53 -29.48 31.18
C VAL A 135 -36.16 -28.19 30.46
N LYS A 136 -37.06 -27.20 30.40
CA LYS A 136 -36.77 -25.89 29.77
C LYS A 136 -35.54 -25.22 30.37
N GLU A 137 -35.37 -25.26 31.69
CA GLU A 137 -34.17 -24.73 32.34
C GLU A 137 -32.90 -25.48 31.93
N LEU A 138 -32.93 -26.82 31.90
CA LEU A 138 -31.79 -27.65 31.54
C LEU A 138 -31.41 -27.48 30.06
N GLU A 139 -32.40 -27.41 29.17
CA GLU A 139 -32.21 -27.10 27.76
C GLU A 139 -31.58 -25.72 27.54
N SER A 140 -32.02 -24.70 28.30
CA SER A 140 -31.43 -23.36 28.22
C SER A 140 -29.94 -23.36 28.61
N LYS A 141 -29.55 -24.19 29.58
CA LYS A 141 -28.16 -24.38 30.03
C LYS A 141 -27.35 -25.14 28.98
N LEU A 142 -27.94 -26.17 28.37
CA LEU A 142 -27.32 -26.95 27.31
C LEU A 142 -27.11 -26.13 26.02
N ALA A 143 -28.04 -25.22 25.71
CA ALA A 143 -27.93 -24.31 24.58
C ALA A 143 -26.65 -23.46 24.63
N ILE A 144 -26.22 -23.02 25.82
CA ILE A 144 -24.98 -22.25 26.01
C ILE A 144 -23.73 -23.09 25.64
N HIS A 145 -23.72 -24.38 26.01
CA HIS A 145 -22.64 -25.31 25.61
C HIS A 145 -22.60 -25.50 24.09
N ARG A 146 -23.77 -25.62 23.45
CA ARG A 146 -23.89 -25.74 21.99
C ARG A 146 -23.43 -24.47 21.28
N GLU A 147 -23.79 -23.29 21.78
CA GLU A 147 -23.35 -22.02 21.24
C GLU A 147 -21.83 -21.83 21.36
N LEU A 148 -21.22 -22.22 22.48
CA LEU A 148 -19.76 -22.18 22.65
C LEU A 148 -19.01 -23.07 21.67
N LYS A 149 -19.57 -24.24 21.33
CA LYS A 149 -18.97 -25.18 20.37
C LYS A 149 -18.99 -24.65 18.93
N ASN A 150 -19.87 -23.69 18.64
CA ASN A 150 -20.11 -23.14 17.30
C ASN A 150 -19.46 -21.76 17.05
N ILE A 151 -18.70 -21.23 18.02
CA ILE A 151 -17.90 -19.99 17.89
C ILE A 151 -16.50 -20.31 17.40
#